data_AF-D1CSQ7-F1
#
_entry.id   AF-D1CSQ7-F1
#
_cell.length_a   1.000
_cell.length_b   1.000
_cell.length_c   1.000
_cell.angle_alpha   90.00
_cell.angle_beta   90.00
_cell.angle_gamma   90.00
#
_symmetry.space_group_name_H-M   'P 1'
#
loop_
_entity.id
_entity.type
_entity.pdbx_description
1 polymer ?
#
loop_
_entity_poly.entity_id
_entity_poly.type
_entity_poly.pdbx_seq_one_letter_code
_entity_poly.pdbx_strand_id
1 'polypeptide(L)'
;THLIHSLAPLSERKGGFKRMASHEILGGKVLVYRRENSKKWQCSTRINGKNWRTSTGEESLALAKEFAEDWFSRMKAKEKGGGLKDEKTFKEAAKRYLEEYQAVRLAF
;
A
#
# COMPACT_ATOMS: atom_id res chain seq x y z
N THR A 1 -20.69 31.33 -8.44
CA THR A 1 -19.78 30.65 -9.40
C THR A 1 -19.52 29.25 -8.91
N HIS A 2 -20.48 28.36 -9.19
CA HIS A 2 -20.34 26.93 -8.94
C HIS A 2 -19.33 26.34 -9.91
N LEU A 3 -18.46 25.44 -9.43
CA LEU A 3 -17.90 24.31 -10.19
C LEU A 3 -17.14 23.38 -9.22
N ILE A 4 -17.94 22.50 -8.59
CA ILE A 4 -17.65 21.08 -8.33
C ILE A 4 -16.32 20.59 -8.93
N HIS A 5 -15.36 20.25 -8.04
CA HIS A 5 -14.21 19.44 -8.42
C HIS A 5 -14.69 18.07 -8.93
N SER A 6 -14.61 17.91 -10.25
CA SER A 6 -14.95 16.73 -11.03
C SER A 6 -14.29 15.46 -10.46
N LEU A 7 -15.15 14.53 -10.04
CA LEU A 7 -14.84 13.11 -9.86
C LEU A 7 -14.54 12.50 -11.23
N ALA A 8 -13.28 12.60 -11.67
CA ALA A 8 -12.83 11.85 -12.83
C ALA A 8 -12.93 10.34 -12.53
N PRO A 9 -13.59 9.53 -13.38
CA PRO A 9 -13.64 8.09 -13.21
C PRO A 9 -12.23 7.51 -13.25
N LEU A 10 -11.99 6.50 -12.38
CA LEU A 10 -10.72 5.81 -12.15
C LEU A 10 -10.07 5.17 -13.40
N SER A 11 -10.67 5.28 -14.58
CA SER A 11 -10.25 4.65 -15.84
C SER A 11 -9.19 5.42 -16.63
N GLU A 12 -8.94 6.72 -16.36
CA GLU A 12 -8.12 7.58 -17.27
C GLU A 12 -6.80 8.12 -16.69
N ARG A 13 -6.12 7.37 -15.82
CA ARG A 13 -4.69 7.65 -15.55
C ARG A 13 -3.83 7.00 -16.62
N LYS A 14 -3.38 7.79 -17.61
CA LYS A 14 -2.39 7.39 -18.63
C LYS A 14 -1.13 6.86 -17.94
N GLY A 15 -0.85 5.56 -18.15
CA GLY A 15 0.10 4.76 -17.35
C GLY A 15 -0.50 3.49 -16.74
N GLY A 16 -1.69 3.07 -17.20
CA GLY A 16 -2.36 1.86 -16.76
C GLY A 16 -1.59 0.60 -17.17
N PHE A 17 -0.82 0.05 -16.24
CA PHE A 17 -0.16 -1.24 -16.40
C PHE A 17 -1.22 -2.32 -16.72
N LYS A 18 -1.23 -2.85 -17.95
CA LYS A 18 -2.17 -3.90 -18.37
C LYS A 18 -1.96 -5.15 -17.50
N ARG A 19 -3.00 -5.53 -16.75
CA ARG A 19 -3.00 -6.74 -15.92
C ARG A 19 -3.27 -7.92 -16.83
N MET A 20 -2.39 -8.93 -16.81
CA MET A 20 -2.56 -10.15 -17.61
C MET A 20 -3.50 -11.14 -16.94
N ALA A 21 -3.43 -11.24 -15.61
CA ALA A 21 -4.21 -12.18 -14.84
C ALA A 21 -4.50 -11.60 -13.46
N SER A 22 -5.69 -11.85 -12.94
CA SER A 22 -6.09 -11.47 -11.59
C SER A 22 -6.88 -12.61 -10.95
N HIS A 23 -6.56 -12.90 -9.70
CA HIS A 23 -7.20 -13.90 -8.88
C HIS A 23 -7.57 -13.27 -7.55
N GLU A 24 -8.81 -13.46 -7.14
CA GLU A 24 -9.29 -13.06 -5.83
C GLU A 24 -9.18 -14.24 -4.88
N ILE A 25 -8.69 -13.96 -3.67
CA ILE A 25 -8.55 -14.94 -2.59
C ILE A 25 -9.19 -14.40 -1.31
N LEU A 26 -9.45 -15.29 -0.34
CA LEU A 26 -10.10 -14.96 0.92
C LEU A 26 -11.46 -14.26 0.76
N GLY A 27 -12.23 -14.69 -0.25
CA GLY A 27 -13.57 -14.14 -0.55
C GLY A 27 -13.55 -12.70 -1.07
N GLY A 28 -12.58 -12.34 -1.92
CA GLY A 28 -12.50 -11.00 -2.52
C GLY A 28 -11.74 -9.96 -1.69
N LYS A 29 -11.18 -10.36 -0.53
CA LYS A 29 -10.44 -9.43 0.36
C LYS A 29 -9.03 -9.12 -0.13
N VAL A 30 -8.43 -10.06 -0.87
CA VAL A 30 -7.09 -9.92 -1.41
C VAL A 30 -7.14 -10.24 -2.90
N LEU A 31 -6.54 -9.35 -3.68
CA LEU A 31 -6.41 -9.46 -5.12
C LEU A 31 -4.95 -9.76 -5.45
N VAL A 32 -4.70 -10.94 -5.99
CA VAL A 32 -3.40 -11.34 -6.54
C VAL A 32 -3.45 -11.11 -8.04
N TYR A 33 -2.54 -10.30 -8.58
CA TYR A 33 -2.54 -9.95 -9.99
C TYR A 33 -1.13 -9.96 -10.57
N ARG A 34 -1.03 -10.30 -11.85
CA ARG A 34 0.20 -10.23 -12.61
C ARG A 34 0.14 -9.16 -13.68
N ARG A 35 1.31 -8.61 -13.91
CA ARG A 35 1.62 -7.50 -14.78
C ARG A 35 2.23 -8.08 -16.08
N GLU A 36 1.75 -7.68 -17.26
CA GLU A 36 2.39 -7.94 -18.57
C GLU A 36 3.92 -7.79 -18.59
N ASN A 37 4.48 -6.68 -18.09
CA ASN A 37 5.94 -6.45 -18.03
C ASN A 37 6.60 -6.96 -16.72
N SER A 38 5.97 -7.88 -15.96
CA SER A 38 6.60 -8.47 -14.77
C SER A 38 6.18 -9.91 -14.56
N LYS A 39 7.16 -10.81 -14.49
CA LYS A 39 6.93 -12.23 -14.18
C LYS A 39 6.42 -12.45 -12.75
N LYS A 40 6.71 -11.50 -11.85
CA LYS A 40 6.39 -11.58 -10.43
C LYS A 40 4.93 -11.23 -10.16
N TRP A 41 4.25 -12.07 -9.39
CA TRP A 41 2.91 -11.79 -8.89
C TRP A 41 2.93 -10.65 -7.88
N GLN A 42 1.86 -9.87 -7.88
CA GLN A 42 1.63 -8.76 -6.96
C GLN A 42 0.36 -9.05 -6.19
N CYS A 43 0.29 -8.61 -4.93
CA CYS A 43 -0.94 -8.69 -4.15
C CYS A 43 -1.37 -7.31 -3.68
N SER A 44 -2.68 -7.11 -3.58
CA SER A 44 -3.27 -5.90 -3.06
C SER A 44 -4.49 -6.21 -2.22
N THR A 45 -4.67 -5.44 -1.14
CA THR A 45 -5.81 -5.54 -0.25
C THR A 45 -6.23 -4.14 0.20
N ARG A 46 -7.48 -4.00 0.62
CA ARG A 46 -8.02 -2.74 1.14
C ARG A 46 -8.34 -2.89 2.61
N ILE A 47 -7.65 -2.13 3.45
CA ILE A 47 -7.76 -2.18 4.91
C ILE A 47 -7.86 -0.73 5.40
N ASN A 48 -8.84 -0.42 6.26
CA ASN A 48 -9.13 0.94 6.74
C ASN A 48 -9.25 1.99 5.62
N GLY A 49 -9.91 1.65 4.50
CA GLY A 49 -10.08 2.55 3.37
C GLY A 49 -8.84 2.79 2.51
N LYS A 50 -7.65 2.37 2.97
CA LYS A 50 -6.36 2.48 2.26
C LYS A 50 -6.08 1.22 1.45
N ASN A 51 -5.53 1.41 0.24
CA ASN A 51 -5.07 0.32 -0.61
C ASN A 51 -3.61 -0.02 -0.28
N TRP A 52 -3.38 -1.23 0.21
CA TRP A 52 -2.07 -1.79 0.46
C TRP A 52 -1.68 -2.70 -0.70
N ARG A 53 -0.44 -2.59 -1.17
CA ARG A 53 0.09 -3.38 -2.27
C ARG A 53 1.52 -3.80 -1.95
N THR A 54 1.85 -5.06 -2.24
CA THR A 54 3.21 -5.56 -2.20
C THR A 54 3.47 -6.53 -3.35
N SER A 55 4.73 -6.72 -3.72
CA SER A 55 5.13 -7.77 -4.65
C SER A 55 5.30 -9.06 -3.89
N THR A 56 4.77 -10.17 -4.41
CA THR A 56 4.96 -11.49 -3.79
C THR A 56 6.39 -12.02 -3.99
N GLY A 57 7.10 -11.55 -5.02
CA GLY A 57 8.42 -12.07 -5.38
C GLY A 57 8.39 -13.34 -6.23
N GLU A 58 7.25 -14.02 -6.24
CA GLU A 58 7.07 -15.34 -6.83
C GLU A 58 6.55 -15.30 -8.27
N GLU A 59 6.94 -16.28 -9.07
CA GLU A 59 6.44 -16.49 -10.44
C GLU A 59 5.29 -17.52 -10.48
N SER A 60 5.26 -18.45 -9.53
CA SER A 60 4.20 -19.45 -9.41
C SER A 60 2.95 -18.88 -8.74
N LEU A 61 1.78 -19.14 -9.32
CA LEU A 61 0.51 -18.68 -8.78
C LEU A 61 0.20 -19.31 -7.41
N ALA A 62 0.55 -20.58 -7.18
CA ALA A 62 0.29 -21.26 -5.91
C ALA A 62 1.06 -20.60 -4.76
N LEU A 63 2.37 -20.43 -4.92
CA LEU A 63 3.23 -19.74 -3.95
C LEU A 63 2.81 -18.27 -3.75
N ALA A 64 2.38 -17.60 -4.82
CA ALA A 64 1.87 -16.24 -4.73
C ALA A 64 0.58 -16.14 -3.89
N LYS A 65 -0.29 -17.15 -3.93
CA LYS A 65 -1.50 -17.21 -3.08
C LYS A 65 -1.13 -17.42 -1.62
N GLU A 66 -0.26 -18.39 -1.33
CA GLU A 66 0.22 -18.66 0.04
C GLU A 66 0.89 -17.41 0.65
N PHE A 67 1.78 -16.76 -0.10
CA PHE A 67 2.40 -15.51 0.32
C PHE A 67 1.35 -14.42 0.59
N ALA A 68 0.35 -14.30 -0.29
CA ALA A 68 -0.68 -13.29 -0.16
C ALA A 68 -1.58 -13.53 1.08
N GLU A 69 -1.83 -14.79 1.44
CA GLU A 69 -2.56 -15.17 2.65
C GLU A 69 -1.77 -14.86 3.93
N ASP A 70 -0.49 -15.23 4.00
CA ASP A 70 0.38 -14.89 5.14
C ASP A 70 0.51 -13.37 5.28
N TRP A 71 0.78 -12.67 4.17
CA TRP A 71 0.88 -11.22 4.15
C TRP A 71 -0.40 -10.54 4.64
N PHE A 72 -1.57 -10.98 4.18
CA PHE A 72 -2.85 -10.44 4.63
C PHE A 72 -3.09 -10.72 6.12
N SER A 73 -2.76 -11.91 6.60
CA SER A 73 -2.88 -12.27 8.02
C SER A 73 -2.01 -11.36 8.90
N ARG A 74 -0.76 -11.10 8.49
CA ARG A 74 0.12 -10.12 9.16
C ARG A 74 -0.46 -8.70 9.14
N MET A 75 -1.04 -8.27 8.03
CA MET A 75 -1.68 -6.96 7.92
C MET A 75 -2.89 -6.84 8.85
N LYS A 76 -3.74 -7.87 8.93
CA LYS A 76 -4.89 -7.90 9.85
C LYS A 76 -4.45 -7.95 11.32
N ALA A 77 -3.37 -8.67 11.63
CA ALA A 77 -2.79 -8.65 12.97
C ALA A 77 -2.30 -7.25 13.36
N LYS A 78 -1.60 -6.55 12.45
CA LYS A 78 -1.17 -5.16 12.66
C LYS A 78 -2.35 -4.18 12.78
N GLU A 79 -3.42 -4.41 12.04
CA GLU A 79 -4.66 -3.63 12.16
C GLU A 79 -5.29 -3.81 13.54
N LYS A 80 -5.47 -5.05 13.98
CA LYS A 80 -6.04 -5.38 15.29
C LYS A 80 -5.17 -4.86 16.43
N GLY A 81 -3.85 -4.90 16.28
CA GLY A 81 -2.89 -4.36 17.25
C GLY A 81 -2.75 -2.83 17.23
N GLY A 82 -3.52 -2.11 16.41
CA GLY A 82 -3.45 -0.64 16.33
C GLY A 82 -2.19 -0.09 15.67
N GLY A 83 -1.37 -0.93 15.03
CA GLY A 83 -0.13 -0.54 14.34
C GLY A 83 -0.31 -0.11 12.89
N LEU A 84 -1.54 -0.18 12.35
CA LEU A 84 -1.90 0.37 11.03
C LEU A 84 -2.32 1.85 11.08
N LYS A 85 -1.94 2.57 12.13
CA LYS A 85 -2.21 4.01 12.23
C LYS A 85 -1.16 4.76 11.41
N ASP A 86 -1.61 5.76 10.66
CA ASP A 86 -0.76 6.79 10.04
C ASP A 86 -0.25 7.74 11.16
N GLU A 87 0.39 7.19 12.19
CA GLU A 87 1.07 7.98 13.22
C GLU A 87 2.45 8.41 12.70
N LYS A 88 2.94 9.56 13.19
CA LYS A 88 4.26 10.07 12.81
C LYS A 88 5.30 9.02 13.13
N THR A 89 6.06 8.62 12.11
CA THR A 89 7.13 7.64 12.29
C THR A 89 8.22 8.22 13.18
N PHE A 90 8.98 7.36 13.87
CA PHE A 90 10.15 7.79 14.63
C PHE A 90 11.11 8.65 13.80
N LYS A 91 11.23 8.37 12.50
CA LYS A 91 12.00 9.17 11.54
C LYS A 91 11.49 10.61 11.43
N GLU A 92 10.18 10.80 11.36
CA GLU A 92 9.56 12.14 11.29
C GLU A 92 9.69 12.89 12.62
N ALA A 93 9.55 12.19 13.75
CA ALA A 93 9.81 12.78 15.07
C ALA A 93 11.29 13.21 15.23
N ALA A 94 12.23 12.37 14.80
CA ALA A 94 13.67 12.67 14.83
C ALA A 94 14.04 13.85 13.90
N LYS A 95 13.42 13.96 12.71
CA LYS A 95 13.63 15.10 11.81
C LYS A 95 13.17 16.40 12.47
N ARG A 96 11.98 16.41 13.07
CA ARG A 96 11.46 17.58 13.78
C ARG A 96 12.36 17.99 14.95
N TYR A 97 12.86 17.02 15.72
CA TYR A 97 13.82 17.28 16.80
C TYR A 97 15.11 17.94 16.30
N LEU A 98 15.68 17.46 15.18
CA LEU A 98 16.88 18.06 14.60
C LEU A 98 16.64 19.48 14.08
N GLU A 99 15.48 19.75 13.48
CA GLU A 99 15.09 21.10 13.05
C GLU A 99 14.96 22.06 14.25
N GLU A 100 14.29 21.62 15.32
CA GLU A 100 14.15 22.39 16.56
C GLU A 100 15.51 22.58 17.28
N TYR A 101 16.38 21.57 17.30
CA TYR A 101 17.72 21.66 17.91
C TYR A 101 18.64 22.65 17.19
N GLN A 102 18.57 22.74 15.86
CA GLN A 102 19.36 23.72 15.11
C GLN A 102 18.88 25.16 15.37
N ALA A 103 17.57 25.37 15.53
CA ALA A 103 17.02 26.68 15.85
C ALA A 103 17.45 27.18 17.24
N VAL A 104 17.50 26.28 18.24
CA VAL A 104 17.99 26.63 19.59
C VAL A 104 19.51 26.90 19.58
N ARG A 105 20.29 26.16 18.79
CA ARG A 105 21.76 26.28 18.76
C ARG A 105 22.27 27.57 18.09
N LEU A 106 21.50 28.18 17.19
CA LEU A 106 21.87 29.42 16.48
C LEU A 106 21.31 30.69 17.15
N ALA A 107 20.58 30.55 18.26
CA ALA A 107 19.98 31.64 19.01
C ALA A 107 20.80 32.09 20.23
N PHE A 108 22.04 31.58 20.40
CA PHE A 108 22.98 31.95 21.47
C PHE A 108 24.35 32.29 20.89
#